data_AF-A0A2H6KBD3-F1
#
_entry.id   AF-A0A2H6KBD3-F1
#
_cell.length_a   1.000
_cell.length_b   1.000
_cell.length_c   1.000
_cell.angle_alpha   90.00
_cell.angle_beta   90.00
_cell.angle_gamma   90.00
#
_symmetry.space_group_name_H-M   'P 1'
#
loop_
_entity.id
_entity.type
_entity.pdbx_description
1 polymer ?
#
loop_
_entity_poly.entity_id
_entity_poly.type
_entity_poly.pdbx_seq_one_letter_code
_entity_poly.pdbx_strand_id
1 'polypeptide(L)'
;MVRQSKKLTDCPENLRESIDWLIQVKHGNGDGLGPLAEALKKLINDAIKSATESLNNRQKELDCYKDPYGPNSHCQTLLNDIDKAKKSGDKDKISRAQSRYNGHYSEVHGSDSKRKSALGDIDERRISLGTLAGQLSGFIGSGQEVTDAIKGAISVITKGINACNQCQELKKNSESLQPCHCPEHDKINDLQKKQGEIAKQNENPKKLLDNLCLGLEKFLGFNPDSKGYDGTGIVYSDLDRLCDGVMAFLHGVLSGVKDDEEEEVCHWYF
;
A
#
# COMPACT_ATOMS: atom_id res chain seq x y z
N MET A 1 19.39 31.90 12.14
CA MET A 1 19.52 30.56 12.75
C MET A 1 18.91 29.54 11.81
N VAL A 2 19.74 28.70 11.20
CA VAL A 2 19.30 27.61 10.32
C VAL A 2 18.91 26.44 11.24
N ARG A 3 17.67 25.98 11.18
CA ARG A 3 17.28 24.72 11.84
C ARG A 3 17.95 23.59 11.06
N GLN A 4 18.98 22.97 11.66
CA GLN A 4 19.57 21.76 11.12
C GLN A 4 18.52 20.64 11.15
N SER A 5 18.35 19.95 10.04
CA SER A 5 17.54 18.73 9.94
C SER A 5 18.28 17.60 10.69
N LYS A 6 17.71 17.12 11.80
CA LYS A 6 18.20 15.94 12.53
C LYS A 6 18.18 14.71 11.61
N LYS A 7 19.21 13.87 11.68
CA LYS A 7 19.32 12.63 10.88
C LYS A 7 18.54 11.51 11.57
N LEU A 8 18.12 10.49 10.81
CA LEU A 8 17.40 9.32 11.34
C LEU A 8 18.22 8.57 12.43
N THR A 9 19.54 8.72 12.44
CA THR A 9 20.48 8.14 13.41
C THR A 9 20.62 8.95 14.71
N ASP A 10 20.04 10.15 14.81
CA ASP A 10 19.83 10.86 16.09
C ASP A 10 18.63 10.23 16.85
N CYS A 11 18.44 8.92 16.63
CA CYS A 11 17.26 8.10 16.86
C CYS A 11 16.84 7.91 18.34
N PRO A 12 17.72 7.97 19.36
CA PRO A 12 17.25 7.78 20.73
C PRO A 12 16.43 8.96 21.26
N GLU A 13 16.76 10.21 20.88
CA GLU A 13 15.94 11.37 21.27
C GLU A 13 14.56 11.33 20.59
N ASN A 14 14.51 11.06 19.28
CA ASN A 14 13.24 11.03 18.55
C ASN A 14 12.37 9.83 18.97
N LEU A 15 12.95 8.66 19.24
CA LEU A 15 12.22 7.49 19.74
C LEU A 15 11.70 7.74 21.16
N ARG A 16 12.55 8.28 22.04
CA ARG A 16 12.13 8.66 23.39
C ARG A 16 11.01 9.69 23.37
N GLU A 17 11.15 10.76 22.59
CA GLU A 17 10.12 11.78 22.41
C GLU A 17 8.84 11.19 21.82
N SER A 18 8.94 10.24 20.89
CA SER A 18 7.78 9.55 20.31
C SER A 18 7.07 8.64 21.32
N ILE A 19 7.82 7.92 22.16
CA ILE A 19 7.26 7.08 23.22
C ILE A 19 6.63 7.94 24.32
N ASP A 20 7.32 8.98 24.79
CA ASP A 20 6.79 9.95 25.76
C ASP A 20 5.51 10.60 25.22
N TRP A 21 5.50 10.98 23.94
CA TRP A 21 4.31 11.52 23.27
C TRP A 21 3.16 10.51 23.25
N LEU A 22 3.41 9.24 22.92
CA LEU A 22 2.39 8.18 22.93
C LEU A 22 1.81 7.95 24.33
N ILE A 23 2.66 7.90 25.37
CA ILE A 23 2.23 7.78 26.77
C ILE A 23 1.40 9.01 27.17
N GLN A 24 1.78 10.21 26.75
CA GLN A 24 1.00 11.43 26.98
C GLN A 24 -0.34 11.43 26.24
N VAL A 25 -0.40 10.90 25.01
CA VAL A 25 -1.66 10.74 24.27
C VAL A 25 -2.59 9.76 25.00
N LYS A 26 -2.05 8.71 25.62
CA LYS A 26 -2.85 7.75 26.40
C LYS A 26 -3.34 8.31 27.75
N HIS A 27 -2.47 8.98 28.51
CA HIS A 27 -2.74 9.44 29.90
C HIS A 27 -3.05 10.93 30.03
N GLY A 28 -3.09 11.65 28.91
CA GLY A 28 -3.47 13.06 28.85
C GLY A 28 -4.92 13.30 29.23
N ASN A 29 -5.44 14.50 28.96
CA ASN A 29 -6.84 14.82 29.26
C ASN A 29 -7.78 14.12 28.26
N GLY A 30 -8.20 12.89 28.58
CA GLY A 30 -9.24 12.14 27.87
C GLY A 30 -8.73 10.86 27.18
N ASP A 31 -9.56 10.29 26.30
CA ASP A 31 -9.24 9.12 25.49
C ASP A 31 -8.45 9.53 24.24
N GLY A 32 -7.16 9.85 24.35
CA GLY A 32 -6.38 10.32 23.19
C GLY A 32 -6.05 9.21 22.18
N LEU A 33 -6.02 7.94 22.61
CA LEU A 33 -5.77 6.81 21.72
C LEU A 33 -6.95 6.51 20.78
N GLY A 34 -8.19 6.79 21.18
CA GLY A 34 -9.35 6.65 20.31
C GLY A 34 -9.26 7.52 19.03
N PRO A 35 -9.14 8.85 19.14
CA PRO A 35 -8.94 9.74 18.00
C PRO A 35 -7.69 9.43 17.17
N LEU A 36 -6.59 9.01 17.81
CA LEU A 36 -5.39 8.58 17.08
C LEU A 36 -5.68 7.33 16.23
N ALA A 37 -6.38 6.35 16.80
CA ALA A 37 -6.77 5.15 16.08
C ALA A 37 -7.68 5.46 14.88
N GLU A 38 -8.67 6.35 15.06
CA GLU A 38 -9.53 6.81 13.97
C GLU A 38 -8.76 7.55 12.89
N ALA A 39 -7.80 8.40 13.26
CA ALA A 39 -6.96 9.11 12.30
C ALA A 39 -6.08 8.15 11.49
N LEU A 40 -5.47 7.15 12.13
CA LEU A 40 -4.68 6.11 11.47
C LEU A 40 -5.54 5.26 10.53
N LYS A 41 -6.72 4.85 11.00
CA LYS A 41 -7.69 4.10 10.18
C LYS A 41 -8.09 4.91 8.94
N LYS A 42 -8.41 6.19 9.11
CA LYS A 42 -8.75 7.09 8.00
C LYS A 42 -7.58 7.25 7.02
N LEU A 43 -6.38 7.51 7.51
CA LEU A 43 -5.19 7.69 6.68
C LEU A 43 -4.94 6.47 5.76
N ILE A 44 -5.00 5.27 6.34
CA ILE A 44 -4.77 4.03 5.60
C ILE A 44 -5.91 3.76 4.60
N ASN A 45 -7.17 3.95 5.01
CA ASN A 45 -8.31 3.79 4.10
C ASN A 45 -8.26 4.78 2.93
N ASP A 46 -7.96 6.05 3.18
CA ASP A 46 -7.84 7.07 2.13
C ASP A 46 -6.70 6.75 1.15
N ALA A 47 -5.59 6.21 1.64
CA ALA A 47 -4.48 5.75 0.81
C ALA A 47 -4.88 4.54 -0.08
N ILE A 48 -5.54 3.52 0.50
CA ILE A 48 -6.03 2.35 -0.23
C ILE A 48 -7.06 2.78 -1.30
N LYS A 49 -7.98 3.67 -0.93
CA LYS A 49 -8.98 4.21 -1.85
C LYS A 49 -8.32 4.93 -3.02
N SER A 50 -7.38 5.84 -2.74
CA SER A 50 -6.67 6.60 -3.76
C SER A 50 -5.89 5.69 -4.72
N ALA A 51 -5.21 4.66 -4.18
CA ALA A 51 -4.52 3.66 -5.00
C ALA A 51 -5.51 2.85 -5.87
N THR A 52 -6.63 2.43 -5.30
CA THR A 52 -7.68 1.69 -6.00
C THR A 52 -8.29 2.51 -7.14
N GLU A 53 -8.64 3.77 -6.88
CA GLU A 53 -9.17 4.70 -7.88
C GLU A 53 -8.16 4.97 -8.98
N SER A 54 -6.88 5.17 -8.64
CA SER A 54 -5.80 5.35 -9.61
C SER A 54 -5.67 4.15 -10.55
N LEU A 55 -5.65 2.92 -10.01
CA LEU A 55 -5.59 1.69 -10.81
C LEU A 55 -6.84 1.51 -11.68
N ASN A 56 -8.03 1.82 -11.16
CA ASN A 56 -9.29 1.71 -11.90
C ASN A 56 -9.39 2.75 -13.01
N ASN A 57 -8.93 3.97 -12.79
CA ASN A 57 -8.89 5.01 -13.81
C ASN A 57 -7.93 4.61 -14.92
N ARG A 58 -6.72 4.15 -14.57
CA ARG A 58 -5.75 3.67 -15.56
C ARG A 58 -6.27 2.47 -16.36
N GLN A 59 -6.96 1.54 -15.71
CA GLN A 59 -7.63 0.43 -16.39
C GLN A 59 -8.66 0.93 -17.42
N LYS A 60 -9.50 1.90 -17.06
CA LYS A 60 -10.49 2.50 -17.98
C LYS A 60 -9.83 3.20 -19.17
N GLU A 61 -8.70 3.87 -18.96
CA GLU A 61 -7.90 4.45 -20.03
C GLU A 61 -7.45 3.38 -21.04
N LEU A 62 -6.90 2.25 -20.55
CA LEU A 62 -6.48 1.14 -21.42
C LEU A 62 -7.66 0.43 -22.09
N ASP A 63 -8.81 0.35 -21.43
CA ASP A 63 -10.04 -0.24 -21.97
C ASP A 63 -10.70 0.61 -23.05
N CYS A 64 -10.33 1.90 -23.18
CA CYS A 64 -10.74 2.77 -24.28
C CYS A 64 -10.41 2.18 -25.66
N TYR A 65 -9.43 1.27 -25.73
CA TYR A 65 -9.13 0.45 -26.92
C TYR A 65 -10.37 -0.22 -27.54
N LYS A 66 -11.32 -0.68 -26.71
CA LYS A 66 -12.51 -1.41 -27.17
C LYS A 66 -13.51 -0.53 -27.92
N ASP A 67 -13.62 0.74 -27.53
CA ASP A 67 -14.55 1.70 -28.12
C ASP A 67 -13.95 3.13 -28.05
N PRO A 68 -12.98 3.46 -28.95
CA PRO A 68 -12.31 4.75 -28.93
C PRO A 68 -13.25 5.94 -29.15
N TYR A 69 -14.36 5.73 -29.85
CA TYR A 69 -15.33 6.77 -30.23
C TYR A 69 -16.59 6.76 -29.36
N GLY A 70 -16.62 5.93 -28.32
CA GLY A 70 -17.72 5.88 -27.37
C GLY A 70 -17.94 7.21 -26.65
N PRO A 71 -19.18 7.57 -26.31
CA PRO A 71 -19.51 8.87 -25.70
C PRO A 71 -18.83 9.10 -24.34
N ASN A 72 -18.40 8.03 -23.67
CA ASN A 72 -17.70 8.07 -22.38
C ASN A 72 -16.26 7.51 -22.46
N SER A 73 -15.68 7.43 -23.67
CA SER A 73 -14.32 6.93 -23.85
C SER A 73 -13.29 7.94 -23.31
N HIS A 74 -12.12 7.45 -22.90
CA HIS A 74 -11.04 8.33 -22.47
C HIS A 74 -10.54 9.20 -23.63
N CYS A 75 -10.48 8.64 -24.85
CA CYS A 75 -10.19 9.38 -26.07
C CYS A 75 -11.15 10.56 -26.27
N GLN A 76 -12.46 10.36 -26.07
CA GLN A 76 -13.45 11.44 -26.19
C GLN A 76 -13.23 12.53 -25.13
N THR A 77 -12.84 12.15 -23.91
CA THR A 77 -12.51 13.11 -22.85
C THR A 77 -11.32 13.99 -23.24
N LEU A 78 -10.26 13.38 -23.78
CA LEU A 78 -9.08 14.11 -24.25
C LEU A 78 -9.39 15.03 -25.45
N LEU A 79 -10.24 14.59 -26.38
CA LEU A 79 -10.73 15.43 -27.48
C LEU A 79 -11.53 16.63 -26.97
N ASN A 80 -12.43 16.43 -26.00
CA ASN A 80 -13.18 17.52 -25.37
C ASN A 80 -12.24 18.53 -24.67
N ASP A 81 -11.16 18.06 -24.05
CA ASP A 81 -10.17 18.92 -23.42
C ASP A 81 -9.35 19.73 -24.43
N ILE A 82 -9.06 19.16 -25.61
CA ILE A 82 -8.48 19.90 -26.74
C ILE A 82 -9.43 21.03 -27.17
N ASP A 83 -10.72 20.74 -27.32
CA ASP A 83 -11.69 21.75 -27.74
C ASP A 83 -11.89 22.86 -26.70
N LYS A 84 -11.91 22.51 -25.41
CA LYS A 84 -11.89 23.49 -24.32
C LYS A 84 -10.62 24.35 -24.36
N ALA A 85 -9.45 23.75 -24.58
CA ALA A 85 -8.19 24.48 -24.68
C ALA A 85 -8.20 25.43 -25.89
N LYS A 86 -8.70 25.00 -27.05
CA LYS A 86 -8.85 25.84 -28.25
C LYS A 86 -9.74 27.05 -27.99
N LYS A 87 -10.86 26.86 -27.28
CA LYS A 87 -11.76 27.96 -26.88
C LYS A 87 -11.10 28.98 -25.98
N SER A 88 -10.12 28.57 -25.17
CA SER A 88 -9.37 29.49 -24.30
C SER A 88 -8.35 30.36 -25.03
N GLY A 89 -7.97 30.01 -26.27
CA GLY A 89 -6.95 30.72 -27.06
C GLY A 89 -5.50 30.58 -26.56
N ASP A 90 -5.29 29.88 -25.45
CA ASP A 90 -4.00 29.66 -24.81
C ASP A 90 -3.21 28.56 -25.55
N LYS A 91 -2.18 28.96 -26.29
CA LYS A 91 -1.36 28.07 -27.13
C LYS A 91 -0.68 26.96 -26.33
N ASP A 92 -0.25 27.23 -25.10
CA ASP A 92 0.43 26.26 -24.25
C ASP A 92 -0.55 25.18 -23.78
N LYS A 93 -1.77 25.58 -23.38
CA LYS A 93 -2.83 24.63 -23.03
C LYS A 93 -3.24 23.76 -24.20
N ILE A 94 -3.33 24.33 -25.41
CA ILE A 94 -3.67 23.59 -26.62
C ILE A 94 -2.59 22.54 -26.91
N SER A 95 -1.31 22.95 -26.91
CA SER A 95 -0.18 22.05 -27.16
C SER A 95 -0.13 20.91 -26.14
N ARG A 96 -0.31 21.20 -24.84
CA ARG A 96 -0.37 20.17 -23.79
C ARG A 96 -1.54 19.21 -23.97
N ALA A 97 -2.73 19.71 -24.30
CA ALA A 97 -3.90 18.86 -24.54
C ALA A 97 -3.70 17.93 -25.75
N GLN A 98 -3.16 18.46 -26.86
CA GLN A 98 -2.82 17.67 -28.04
C GLN A 98 -1.75 16.63 -27.75
N SER A 99 -0.70 16.99 -27.00
CA SER A 99 0.35 16.06 -26.60
C SER A 99 -0.20 14.92 -25.74
N ARG A 100 -1.12 15.20 -24.80
CA ARG A 100 -1.77 14.16 -23.98
C ARG A 100 -2.60 13.21 -24.83
N TYR A 101 -3.40 13.72 -25.78
CA TYR A 101 -4.15 12.90 -26.72
C TYR A 101 -3.25 12.01 -27.57
N ASN A 102 -2.24 12.60 -28.22
CA ASN A 102 -1.33 11.86 -29.09
C ASN A 102 -0.54 10.80 -28.31
N GLY A 103 -0.09 11.12 -27.09
CA GLY A 103 0.59 10.19 -26.20
C GLY A 103 -0.31 9.01 -25.83
N HIS A 104 -1.52 9.27 -25.34
CA HIS A 104 -2.50 8.24 -25.02
C HIS A 104 -2.83 7.38 -26.24
N TYR A 105 -3.09 8.00 -27.39
CA TYR A 105 -3.46 7.28 -28.61
C TYR A 105 -2.34 6.34 -29.07
N SER A 106 -1.10 6.82 -29.07
CA SER A 106 0.06 6.01 -29.44
C SER A 106 0.26 4.83 -28.48
N GLU A 107 0.08 5.06 -27.18
CA GLU A 107 0.26 4.04 -26.15
C GLU A 107 -0.84 2.97 -26.19
N VAL A 108 -2.11 3.39 -26.22
CA VAL A 108 -3.27 2.51 -26.05
C VAL A 108 -3.76 1.93 -27.38
N HIS A 109 -3.70 2.69 -28.46
CA HIS A 109 -4.23 2.29 -29.77
C HIS A 109 -3.14 1.97 -30.80
N GLY A 110 -1.88 2.37 -30.55
CA GLY A 110 -0.77 2.11 -31.48
C GLY A 110 -0.16 0.71 -31.39
N SER A 111 -0.29 0.01 -30.25
CA SER A 111 0.34 -1.31 -30.05
C SER A 111 -0.42 -2.16 -29.04
N ASP A 112 -1.04 -3.25 -29.51
CA ASP A 112 -1.79 -4.17 -28.64
C ASP A 112 -0.90 -4.85 -27.58
N SER A 113 0.36 -5.16 -27.92
CA SER A 113 1.33 -5.74 -26.98
C SER A 113 1.64 -4.81 -25.80
N LYS A 114 1.95 -3.53 -26.06
CA LYS A 114 2.21 -2.52 -25.02
C LYS A 114 0.99 -2.34 -24.12
N ARG A 115 -0.19 -2.25 -24.71
CA ARG A 115 -1.46 -2.17 -23.97
C ARG A 115 -1.67 -3.40 -23.06
N LYS A 116 -1.43 -4.61 -23.57
CA LYS A 116 -1.54 -5.85 -22.80
C LYS A 116 -0.51 -5.92 -21.66
N SER A 117 0.73 -5.46 -21.90
CA SER A 117 1.75 -5.35 -20.86
C SER A 117 1.29 -4.40 -19.75
N ALA A 118 0.80 -3.21 -20.11
CA ALA A 118 0.28 -2.25 -19.14
C ALA A 118 -0.94 -2.77 -18.36
N LEU A 119 -1.77 -3.62 -18.97
CA LEU A 119 -2.85 -4.32 -18.26
C LEU A 119 -2.30 -5.35 -17.25
N GLY A 120 -1.26 -6.10 -17.63
CA GLY A 120 -0.54 -6.99 -16.73
C GLY A 120 0.02 -6.26 -15.51
N ASP A 121 0.69 -5.13 -15.72
CA ASP A 121 1.23 -4.29 -14.64
C ASP A 121 0.13 -3.80 -13.68
N ILE A 122 -1.07 -3.49 -14.19
CA ILE A 122 -2.22 -3.11 -13.36
C ILE A 122 -2.68 -4.30 -12.52
N ASP A 123 -2.77 -5.48 -13.12
CA ASP A 123 -3.19 -6.70 -12.44
C ASP A 123 -2.21 -7.08 -11.33
N GLU A 124 -0.90 -6.99 -11.58
CA GLU A 124 0.14 -7.17 -10.54
C GLU A 124 0.01 -6.15 -9.41
N ARG A 125 -0.17 -4.86 -9.74
CA ARG A 125 -0.36 -3.80 -8.72
C ARG A 125 -1.63 -3.99 -7.91
N ARG A 126 -2.72 -4.49 -8.53
CA ARG A 126 -3.96 -4.84 -7.82
C ARG A 126 -3.74 -5.98 -6.84
N ILE A 127 -2.98 -7.01 -7.22
CA ILE A 127 -2.61 -8.12 -6.33
C ILE A 127 -1.81 -7.58 -5.15
N SER A 128 -0.76 -6.81 -5.41
CA SER A 128 0.08 -6.20 -4.36
C SER A 128 -0.73 -5.32 -3.40
N LEU A 129 -1.63 -4.49 -3.94
CA LEU A 129 -2.52 -3.65 -3.14
C LEU A 129 -3.47 -4.49 -2.27
N GLY A 130 -4.07 -5.55 -2.80
CA GLY A 130 -4.95 -6.43 -2.03
C GLY A 130 -4.20 -7.19 -0.93
N THR A 131 -3.00 -7.70 -1.22
CA THR A 131 -2.13 -8.34 -0.22
C THR A 131 -1.77 -7.37 0.90
N LEU A 132 -1.32 -6.16 0.55
CA LEU A 132 -0.98 -5.13 1.53
C LEU A 132 -2.21 -4.71 2.36
N ALA A 133 -3.36 -4.49 1.72
CA ALA A 133 -4.60 -4.18 2.41
C ALA A 133 -4.99 -5.28 3.41
N GLY A 134 -4.84 -6.54 3.04
CA GLY A 134 -5.07 -7.68 3.93
C GLY A 134 -3.99 -7.91 5.00
N GLN A 135 -2.84 -7.23 4.93
CA GLN A 135 -1.88 -7.15 6.03
C GLN A 135 -2.27 -6.01 6.98
N LEU A 136 -2.57 -4.84 6.43
CA LEU A 136 -2.98 -3.65 7.18
C LEU A 136 -4.32 -3.82 7.88
N SER A 137 -5.18 -4.71 7.41
CA SER A 137 -6.46 -5.03 8.06
C SER A 137 -6.29 -5.55 9.49
N GLY A 138 -5.18 -6.24 9.80
CA GLY A 138 -4.87 -6.64 11.18
C GLY A 138 -4.54 -5.46 12.10
N PHE A 139 -4.21 -4.30 11.53
CA PHE A 139 -3.92 -3.06 12.24
C PHE A 139 -5.14 -2.15 12.34
N ILE A 140 -5.86 -1.93 11.23
CA ILE A 140 -6.99 -0.97 11.16
C ILE A 140 -8.38 -1.60 11.25
N GLY A 141 -8.45 -2.93 11.33
CA GLY A 141 -9.69 -3.70 11.29
C GLY A 141 -10.32 -3.77 9.90
N SER A 142 -11.61 -4.10 9.86
CA SER A 142 -12.38 -4.12 8.63
C SER A 142 -12.80 -2.71 8.18
N GLY A 143 -12.55 -2.44 6.90
CA GLY A 143 -12.96 -1.23 6.19
C GLY A 143 -13.45 -1.60 4.79
N GLN A 144 -14.30 -0.76 4.20
CA GLN A 144 -14.84 -0.98 2.85
C GLN A 144 -13.69 -0.99 1.82
N GLU A 145 -12.78 -0.03 1.95
CA GLU A 145 -11.63 0.16 1.08
C GLU A 145 -10.69 -1.06 1.11
N VAL A 146 -10.40 -1.56 2.31
CA VAL A 146 -9.62 -2.79 2.52
C VAL A 146 -10.29 -3.98 1.84
N THR A 147 -11.60 -4.14 2.06
CA THR A 147 -12.38 -5.24 1.52
C THR A 147 -12.43 -5.20 -0.01
N ASP A 148 -12.57 -4.02 -0.59
CA ASP A 148 -12.62 -3.82 -2.03
C ASP A 148 -11.27 -4.07 -2.70
N ALA A 149 -10.18 -3.64 -2.07
CA ALA A 149 -8.83 -3.94 -2.54
C ALA A 149 -8.56 -5.45 -2.59
N ILE A 150 -8.93 -6.19 -1.54
CA ILE A 150 -8.78 -7.65 -1.48
C ILE A 150 -9.66 -8.34 -2.52
N LYS A 151 -10.93 -7.93 -2.65
CA LYS A 151 -11.83 -8.44 -3.70
C LYS A 151 -11.26 -8.19 -5.10
N GLY A 152 -10.67 -7.02 -5.32
CA GLY A 152 -9.99 -6.67 -6.56
C GLY A 152 -8.86 -7.65 -6.89
N ALA A 153 -7.96 -7.90 -5.93
CA ALA A 153 -6.88 -8.86 -6.08
C ALA A 153 -7.38 -10.30 -6.35
N ILE A 154 -8.36 -10.77 -5.58
CA ILE A 154 -8.98 -12.10 -5.77
C ILE A 154 -9.59 -12.19 -7.17
N SER A 155 -10.28 -11.14 -7.65
CA SER A 155 -10.87 -11.14 -8.98
C SER A 155 -9.82 -11.28 -10.08
N VAL A 156 -8.68 -10.60 -9.96
CA VAL A 156 -7.56 -10.71 -10.89
C VAL A 156 -7.00 -12.13 -10.89
N ILE A 157 -6.67 -12.68 -9.72
CA ILE A 157 -6.08 -14.02 -9.62
C ILE A 157 -7.05 -15.09 -10.12
N THR A 158 -8.35 -14.96 -9.79
CA THR A 158 -9.39 -15.89 -10.26
C THR A 158 -9.47 -15.91 -11.79
N LYS A 159 -9.33 -14.75 -12.45
CA LYS A 159 -9.28 -14.68 -13.91
C LYS A 159 -8.06 -15.41 -14.47
N GLY A 160 -6.89 -15.23 -13.86
CA GLY A 160 -5.66 -15.95 -14.22
C GLY A 160 -5.79 -17.47 -14.08
N ILE A 161 -6.33 -17.92 -12.95
CA ILE A 161 -6.62 -19.34 -12.68
C ILE A 161 -7.58 -19.92 -13.72
N ASN A 162 -8.68 -19.22 -14.04
CA ASN A 162 -9.62 -19.69 -15.05
C ASN A 162 -8.99 -19.79 -16.43
N ALA A 163 -8.12 -18.84 -16.81
CA ALA A 163 -7.35 -18.94 -18.05
C ALA A 163 -6.39 -20.14 -18.03
N CYS A 164 -5.74 -20.41 -16.89
CA CYS A 164 -4.86 -21.57 -16.72
C CYS A 164 -5.61 -22.90 -16.84
N ASN A 165 -6.78 -23.02 -16.21
CA ASN A 165 -7.63 -24.22 -16.28
C ASN A 165 -8.09 -24.49 -17.73
N GLN A 166 -8.46 -23.44 -18.47
CA GLN A 166 -8.75 -23.58 -19.91
C GLN A 166 -7.54 -24.07 -20.70
N CYS A 167 -6.32 -23.62 -20.38
CA CYS A 167 -5.10 -24.16 -20.98
C CYS A 167 -4.85 -25.64 -20.64
N GLN A 168 -5.25 -26.10 -19.45
CA GLN A 168 -5.17 -27.53 -19.09
C GLN A 168 -6.19 -28.38 -19.85
N GLU A 169 -7.40 -27.87 -20.07
CA GLU A 169 -8.42 -28.59 -20.85
C GLU A 169 -8.01 -28.78 -22.32
N LEU A 170 -7.30 -27.81 -22.89
CA LEU A 170 -6.73 -27.90 -24.25
C LEU A 170 -5.55 -28.89 -24.34
N LYS A 171 -4.96 -29.30 -23.20
CA LYS A 171 -3.89 -30.31 -23.12
C LYS A 171 -4.41 -31.75 -22.88
N LYS A 172 -5.72 -32.00 -22.88
CA LYS A 172 -6.39 -33.31 -22.66
C LYS A 172 -6.13 -34.40 -23.73
N ASN A 173 -4.93 -34.46 -24.32
CA ASN A 173 -4.43 -35.61 -25.06
C ASN A 173 -3.36 -36.41 -24.28
N SER A 174 -3.20 -36.17 -22.98
CA SER A 174 -2.29 -36.96 -22.13
C SER A 174 -2.91 -37.21 -20.76
N GLU A 175 -3.06 -38.48 -20.40
CA GLU A 175 -3.62 -38.96 -19.13
C GLU A 175 -2.75 -38.55 -17.92
N SER A 176 -3.07 -37.41 -17.30
CA SER A 176 -2.97 -37.17 -15.86
C SER A 176 -3.38 -35.72 -15.56
N LEU A 177 -4.57 -35.51 -15.00
CA LEU A 177 -4.98 -34.19 -14.47
C LEU A 177 -4.37 -34.02 -13.06
N GLN A 178 -3.15 -33.52 -12.97
CA GLN A 178 -2.69 -32.85 -11.74
C GLN A 178 -3.15 -31.40 -11.77
N PRO A 179 -3.71 -30.86 -10.66
CA PRO A 179 -3.89 -29.42 -10.51
C PRO A 179 -2.56 -28.72 -10.74
N CYS A 180 -2.52 -27.66 -11.56
CA CYS A 180 -1.27 -26.94 -11.76
C CYS A 180 -0.81 -26.28 -10.45
N HIS A 181 0.44 -26.52 -10.09
CA HIS A 181 1.08 -25.84 -8.97
C HIS A 181 1.68 -24.52 -9.45
N CYS A 182 0.85 -23.58 -9.92
CA CYS A 182 1.34 -22.24 -10.25
C CYS A 182 1.30 -21.32 -9.02
N PRO A 183 2.26 -20.39 -8.86
CA PRO A 183 2.33 -19.47 -7.71
C PRO A 183 1.06 -18.64 -7.46
N GLU A 184 0.19 -18.51 -8.46
CA GLU A 184 -1.09 -17.79 -8.38
C GLU A 184 -2.15 -18.56 -7.57
N HIS A 185 -2.11 -19.90 -7.60
CA HIS A 185 -3.04 -20.75 -6.82
C HIS A 185 -2.74 -20.72 -5.31
N ASP A 186 -1.50 -20.49 -4.91
CA ASP A 186 -1.16 -20.35 -3.49
C ASP A 186 -1.61 -18.97 -2.96
N LYS A 187 -1.38 -17.91 -3.75
CA LYS A 187 -1.77 -16.53 -3.42
C LYS A 187 -3.28 -16.35 -3.24
N ILE A 188 -4.12 -17.06 -4.00
CA ILE A 188 -5.59 -16.93 -3.86
C ILE A 188 -6.09 -17.47 -2.52
N ASN A 189 -5.52 -18.59 -2.04
CA ASN A 189 -5.92 -19.21 -0.77
C ASN A 189 -5.63 -18.26 0.40
N ASP A 190 -4.44 -17.64 0.40
CA ASP A 190 -4.05 -16.67 1.43
C ASP A 190 -4.96 -15.44 1.45
N LEU A 191 -5.29 -14.87 0.28
CA LEU A 191 -6.18 -13.73 0.17
C LEU A 191 -7.63 -14.07 0.56
N GLN A 192 -8.14 -15.24 0.18
CA GLN A 192 -9.47 -15.71 0.57
C GLN A 192 -9.56 -15.95 2.07
N LYS A 193 -8.53 -16.53 2.68
CA LYS A 193 -8.44 -16.69 4.13
C LYS A 193 -8.46 -15.34 4.84
N LYS A 194 -7.61 -14.39 4.41
CA LYS A 194 -7.60 -13.01 4.93
C LYS A 194 -8.96 -12.35 4.80
N GLN A 195 -9.62 -12.48 3.64
CA GLN A 195 -10.97 -11.94 3.44
C GLN A 195 -11.99 -12.50 4.45
N GLY A 196 -11.95 -13.81 4.72
CA GLY A 196 -12.81 -14.46 5.71
C GLY A 196 -12.49 -14.08 7.16
N GLU A 197 -11.24 -13.78 7.46
CA GLU A 197 -10.80 -13.30 8.78
C GLU A 197 -11.22 -11.84 9.02
N ILE A 198 -11.12 -10.98 8.00
CA ILE A 198 -11.52 -9.57 8.08
C ILE A 198 -13.02 -9.43 8.35
N ALA A 199 -13.85 -10.30 7.77
CA ALA A 199 -15.29 -10.32 8.06
C ALA A 199 -15.63 -10.57 9.54
N LYS A 200 -14.66 -11.05 10.33
CA LYS A 200 -14.80 -11.32 11.78
C LYS A 200 -14.15 -10.24 12.65
N GLN A 201 -13.40 -9.30 12.05
CA GLN A 201 -12.69 -8.26 12.79
C GLN A 201 -13.50 -6.97 12.85
N ASN A 202 -14.03 -6.66 14.05
CA ASN A 202 -14.61 -5.37 14.41
C ASN A 202 -13.64 -4.50 15.22
N GLU A 203 -12.37 -4.90 15.34
CA GLU A 203 -11.44 -4.21 16.22
C GLU A 203 -10.94 -2.90 15.61
N ASN A 204 -11.14 -1.83 16.38
CA ASN A 204 -10.53 -0.52 16.16
C ASN A 204 -9.03 -0.61 16.54
N PRO A 205 -8.10 0.01 15.79
CA PRO A 205 -6.68 0.08 16.14
C PRO A 205 -6.39 0.48 17.60
N LYS A 206 -7.35 1.11 18.28
CA LYS A 206 -7.27 1.48 19.69
C LYS A 206 -6.78 0.34 20.60
N LYS A 207 -7.31 -0.88 20.50
CA LYS A 207 -6.90 -1.98 21.40
C LYS A 207 -5.44 -2.37 21.20
N LEU A 208 -4.96 -2.29 19.96
CA LEU A 208 -3.56 -2.52 19.63
C LEU A 208 -2.69 -1.38 20.17
N LEU A 209 -3.11 -0.13 20.01
CA LEU A 209 -2.43 1.03 20.58
C LEU A 209 -2.39 0.98 22.11
N ASP A 210 -3.47 0.53 22.75
CA ASP A 210 -3.56 0.32 24.20
C ASP A 210 -2.52 -0.70 24.65
N ASN A 211 -2.45 -1.86 23.98
CA ASN A 211 -1.47 -2.91 24.28
C ASN A 211 -0.03 -2.45 24.04
N LEU A 212 0.21 -1.71 22.95
CA LEU A 212 1.52 -1.12 22.66
C LEU A 212 1.94 -0.16 23.77
N CYS A 213 1.06 0.76 24.16
CA CYS A 213 1.34 1.71 25.23
C CYS A 213 1.50 1.01 26.58
N LEU A 214 0.69 0.00 26.90
CA LEU A 214 0.86 -0.82 28.12
C LEU A 214 2.21 -1.54 28.15
N GLY A 215 2.67 -2.03 27.00
CA GLY A 215 3.99 -2.62 26.86
C GLY A 215 5.10 -1.60 27.12
N LEU A 216 5.01 -0.43 26.48
CA LEU A 216 5.96 0.68 26.66
C LEU A 216 6.00 1.18 28.11
N GLU A 217 4.85 1.31 28.76
CA GLU A 217 4.76 1.71 30.18
C GLU A 217 5.49 0.73 31.10
N LYS A 218 5.20 -0.56 30.98
CA LYS A 218 5.88 -1.60 31.79
C LYS A 218 7.37 -1.64 31.50
N PHE A 219 7.73 -1.52 30.23
CA PHE A 219 9.11 -1.57 29.78
C PHE A 219 9.95 -0.38 30.30
N LEU A 220 9.34 0.81 30.38
CA LEU A 220 9.97 2.03 30.87
C LEU A 220 9.78 2.28 32.38
N GLY A 221 8.97 1.46 33.08
CA GLY A 221 8.64 1.68 34.49
C GLY A 221 7.81 2.94 34.70
N PHE A 222 6.90 3.23 33.77
CA PHE A 222 5.95 4.32 33.91
C PHE A 222 4.86 3.94 34.92
N ASN A 223 4.65 4.80 35.91
CA ASN A 223 3.61 4.66 36.93
C ASN A 223 2.47 5.65 36.63
N PRO A 224 1.27 5.15 36.24
CA PRO A 224 0.11 6.00 35.90
C PRO A 224 -0.38 6.89 37.04
N ASP A 225 -0.29 6.45 38.30
CA ASP A 225 -0.77 7.18 39.46
C ASP A 225 0.10 8.41 39.74
N SER A 226 1.41 8.24 39.62
CA SER A 226 2.39 9.33 39.78
C SER A 226 2.54 10.19 38.52
N LYS A 227 2.05 9.71 37.36
CA LYS A 227 2.32 10.26 36.03
C LYS A 227 3.82 10.46 35.76
N GLY A 228 4.64 9.54 36.26
CA GLY A 228 6.10 9.59 36.19
C GLY A 228 6.73 8.21 36.16
N TYR A 229 8.05 8.16 36.01
CA TYR A 229 8.82 6.92 35.98
C TYR A 229 9.27 6.53 37.40
N ASP A 230 9.02 5.29 37.81
CA ASP A 230 9.33 4.79 39.16
C ASP A 230 10.71 4.11 39.27
N GLY A 231 11.42 3.99 38.14
CA GLY A 231 12.76 3.40 38.07
C GLY A 231 12.76 1.86 38.04
N THR A 232 11.60 1.22 37.91
CA THR A 232 11.48 -0.25 37.75
C THR A 232 11.69 -0.73 36.31
N GLY A 233 11.68 0.19 35.35
CA GLY A 233 11.89 -0.09 33.93
C GLY A 233 13.35 -0.19 33.53
N ILE A 234 13.59 -0.36 32.23
CA ILE A 234 14.95 -0.37 31.69
C ILE A 234 15.67 0.96 31.98
N VAL A 235 16.97 0.90 32.21
CA VAL A 235 17.78 2.11 32.39
C VAL A 235 17.81 2.87 31.06
N TYR A 236 17.64 4.19 31.07
CA TYR A 236 17.62 5.01 29.85
C TYR A 236 18.88 4.84 28.97
N SER A 237 20.03 4.51 29.55
CA SER A 237 21.26 4.18 28.80
C SER A 237 21.16 2.87 28.00
N ASP A 238 20.24 1.98 28.36
CA ASP A 238 19.93 0.76 27.60
C ASP A 238 18.81 0.98 26.56
N LEU A 239 18.11 2.12 26.60
CA LEU A 239 17.15 2.50 25.55
C LEU A 239 17.85 2.77 24.22
N ASP A 240 19.05 3.33 24.25
CA ASP A 240 19.92 3.49 23.07
C ASP A 240 20.24 2.12 22.45
N ARG A 241 20.56 1.12 23.30
CA ARG A 241 20.83 -0.26 22.89
C ARG A 241 19.60 -0.97 22.36
N LEU A 242 18.41 -0.66 22.89
CA LEU A 242 17.15 -1.14 22.34
C LEU A 242 16.86 -0.51 20.98
N CYS A 243 17.08 0.79 20.83
CA CYS A 243 16.94 1.48 19.55
C CYS A 243 17.88 0.85 18.50
N ASP A 244 19.15 0.65 18.86
CA ASP A 244 20.12 -0.07 18.04
C ASP A 244 19.66 -1.50 17.74
N GLY A 245 19.13 -2.22 18.73
CA GLY A 245 18.63 -3.59 18.57
C GLY A 245 17.41 -3.68 17.65
N VAL A 246 16.44 -2.75 17.78
CA VAL A 246 15.24 -2.69 16.94
C VAL A 246 15.60 -2.23 15.52
N MET A 247 16.49 -1.24 15.38
CA MET A 247 16.98 -0.80 14.08
C MET A 247 17.82 -1.88 13.39
N ALA A 248 18.65 -2.61 14.13
CA ALA A 248 19.39 -3.77 13.60
C ALA A 248 18.45 -4.92 13.20
N PHE A 249 17.40 -5.17 13.99
CA PHE A 249 16.37 -6.15 13.66
C PHE A 249 15.60 -5.75 12.39
N LEU A 250 15.07 -4.52 12.34
CA LEU A 250 14.35 -4.01 11.17
C LEU A 250 15.27 -3.95 9.95
N HIS A 251 16.51 -3.51 10.11
CA HIS A 251 17.52 -3.56 9.04
C HIS A 251 17.76 -5.00 8.58
N GLY A 252 17.91 -5.96 9.49
CA GLY A 252 18.09 -7.37 9.15
C GLY A 252 16.89 -7.97 8.41
N VAL A 253 15.67 -7.67 8.86
CA VAL A 253 14.43 -8.10 8.20
C VAL A 253 14.30 -7.46 6.82
N LEU A 254 14.52 -6.15 6.70
CA LEU A 254 14.40 -5.43 5.43
C LEU A 254 15.53 -5.76 4.46
N SER A 255 16.72 -6.07 4.96
CA SER A 255 17.85 -6.54 4.15
C SER A 255 17.61 -7.97 3.65
N GLY A 256 16.98 -8.83 4.44
CA GLY A 256 16.60 -10.19 4.01
C GLY A 256 15.42 -10.24 3.04
N VAL A 257 14.71 -9.13 2.82
CA VAL A 257 13.60 -9.00 1.86
C VAL A 257 14.04 -8.30 0.56
N LYS A 258 15.22 -7.68 0.55
CA LYS A 258 15.86 -7.33 -0.72
C LYS A 258 16.41 -8.63 -1.32
N ASP A 259 15.70 -9.18 -2.29
CA ASP A 259 16.29 -10.17 -3.18
C ASP A 259 17.56 -9.58 -3.81
N ASP A 260 18.60 -10.41 -3.91
CA ASP A 260 19.86 -10.12 -4.59
C ASP A 260 19.59 -9.93 -6.11
N GLU A 261 19.14 -8.75 -6.52
CA GLU A 261 19.32 -8.28 -7.89
C GLU A 261 20.61 -7.44 -7.95
N GLU A 262 21.50 -7.88 -8.84
CA GLU A 262 22.90 -7.50 -9.01
C GLU A 262 23.18 -5.99 -9.12
N GLU A 263 24.35 -5.64 -8.55
CA GLU A 263 25.30 -4.59 -8.93
C GLU A 263 24.79 -3.26 -9.51
N GLU A 264 24.95 -2.19 -8.72
CA GLU A 264 25.81 -1.08 -9.15
C GLU A 264 26.32 -0.31 -7.92
N VAL A 265 27.57 -0.58 -7.55
CA VAL A 265 28.34 0.26 -6.62
C VAL A 265 28.64 1.58 -7.32
N CYS A 266 27.75 2.55 -7.18
CA CYS A 266 28.09 3.94 -7.49
C CYS A 266 28.99 4.48 -6.37
N HIS A 267 30.30 4.37 -6.57
CA HIS A 267 31.29 5.21 -5.90
C HIS A 267 30.93 6.69 -6.13
N TRP A 268 30.51 7.38 -5.07
CA TRP A 268 30.54 8.83 -5.02
C TRP A 268 31.68 9.26 -4.09
N TYR A 269 32.83 9.54 -4.71
CA TYR A 269 33.76 10.54 -4.19
C TYR A 269 33.20 11.91 -4.54
N PHE A 270 32.96 12.75 -3.54
CA PHE A 270 33.47 14.13 -3.40
C PHE A 270 33.04 14.69 -2.04
#